data_AF-A0A2P6S4E8-F1
#
_entry.id   AF-A0A2P6S4E8-F1
#
_cell.length_a   1.000
_cell.length_b   1.000
_cell.length_c   1.000
_cell.angle_alpha   90.00
_cell.angle_beta   90.00
_cell.angle_gamma   90.00
#
_symmetry.space_group_name_H-M   'P 1'
#
loop_
_entity.id
_entity.type
_entity.pdbx_description
1 polymer ?
#
loop_
_entity_poly.entity_id
_entity_poly.type
_entity_poly.pdbx_seq_one_letter_code
_entity_poly.pdbx_strand_id
1 'polypeptide(L)'
;MGDLVFPLLKFSYDNLPSEKVRPCFLYCALFPEDYPIPKDDLACFWMCENMLDEHTDLEEARDESYHIIGTLLNACMLEDSKEGCAKMHDVVRDMALWLACDPKKAEESFLVRAGADLIEAPIAEKWKNSKRVSLMANHIKELVEKPNSPYLLTLFLRSNHLKMIITGFFDSMSNVLVLDLSRNMDLTQLPVGVSSWVSLQHLNLSHTGIRELPIELKCLKRLTYLNFEYTMKLDSLPPTILSSFSMQKVLRMVNSGTSDDRNHFDDEKAMVEELHGLKHLDYLTLDIRSTSCFQNFVSNKLVKCCTRALHLMGYDL
;
A
#
# COMPACT_ATOMS: atom_id res chain seq x y z
N MET A 1 11.00 -26.61 -17.40
CA MET A 1 11.71 -26.76 -16.11
C MET A 1 10.74 -26.84 -14.94
N GLY A 2 9.72 -25.98 -14.91
CA GLY A 2 8.70 -25.97 -13.84
C GLY A 2 8.00 -27.29 -13.54
N ASP A 3 7.67 -28.11 -14.54
CA ASP A 3 6.92 -29.36 -14.35
C ASP A 3 7.67 -30.42 -13.51
N LEU A 4 8.99 -30.33 -13.40
CA LEU A 4 9.81 -31.24 -12.58
C LEU A 4 10.29 -30.60 -11.27
N VAL A 5 10.53 -29.28 -11.27
CA VAL A 5 11.12 -28.57 -10.13
C VAL A 5 10.05 -28.06 -9.16
N PHE A 6 8.93 -27.53 -9.64
CA PHE A 6 7.89 -26.96 -8.77
C PHE A 6 7.24 -28.00 -7.85
N PRO A 7 6.96 -29.24 -8.27
CA PRO A 7 6.46 -30.26 -7.34
C PRO A 7 7.44 -30.58 -6.19
N LEU A 8 8.75 -30.50 -6.44
CA LEU A 8 9.77 -30.72 -5.41
C LEU A 8 9.82 -29.54 -4.42
N LEU A 9 9.79 -28.31 -4.92
CA LEU A 9 9.76 -27.11 -4.05
C LEU A 9 8.42 -26.98 -3.31
N LYS A 10 7.32 -27.45 -3.91
CA LYS A 10 5.99 -27.47 -3.28
C LYS A 10 6.01 -28.28 -1.99
N PHE A 11 6.87 -29.29 -1.88
CA PHE A 11 7.06 -30.01 -0.63
C PHE A 11 7.43 -29.07 0.53
N SER A 12 8.33 -28.10 0.32
CA SER A 12 8.67 -27.10 1.35
C SER A 12 7.48 -26.21 1.71
N TYR A 13 6.70 -25.79 0.71
CA TYR A 13 5.47 -25.02 0.91
C TYR A 13 4.40 -25.81 1.70
N ASP A 14 4.20 -27.08 1.36
CA ASP A 14 3.23 -27.95 2.02
C ASP A 14 3.62 -28.25 3.48
N ASN A 15 4.90 -28.18 3.82
CA ASN A 15 5.38 -28.38 5.20
C ASN A 15 5.47 -27.08 6.02
N LEU A 16 5.01 -25.93 5.49
CA LEU A 16 4.93 -24.71 6.30
C LEU A 16 3.99 -24.91 7.50
N PRO A 17 4.38 -24.42 8.70
CA PRO A 17 3.82 -24.88 9.98
C PRO A 17 2.40 -24.38 10.30
N SER A 18 1.85 -23.46 9.50
CA SER A 18 0.55 -22.84 9.75
C SER A 18 -0.19 -22.54 8.44
N GLU A 19 -1.51 -22.70 8.47
CA GLU A 19 -2.40 -22.35 7.36
C GLU A 19 -2.36 -20.86 7.02
N LYS A 20 -1.93 -19.98 7.94
CA LYS A 20 -1.77 -18.53 7.68
C LYS A 20 -0.48 -18.17 6.94
N VAL A 21 0.59 -18.92 7.20
CA VAL A 21 1.92 -18.65 6.63
C VAL A 21 1.91 -18.84 5.11
N ARG A 22 1.12 -19.81 4.62
CA ARG A 22 1.01 -20.14 3.20
C ARG A 22 0.40 -19.01 2.35
N PRO A 23 -0.77 -18.42 2.69
CA PRO A 23 -1.28 -17.22 2.02
C PRO A 23 -0.29 -16.05 2.07
N CYS A 24 0.36 -15.81 3.23
CA CYS A 24 1.36 -14.75 3.36
C CYS A 24 2.55 -14.96 2.42
N PHE A 25 3.02 -16.20 2.28
CA PHE A 25 4.03 -16.57 1.30
C PHE A 25 3.57 -16.29 -0.15
N LEU A 26 2.37 -16.75 -0.53
CA LEU A 26 1.85 -16.51 -1.88
C LEU A 26 1.72 -15.02 -2.17
N TYR A 27 1.33 -14.21 -1.17
CA TYR A 27 1.24 -12.75 -1.29
C TYR A 27 2.56 -12.13 -1.75
N CYS A 28 3.70 -12.61 -1.25
CA CYS A 28 5.01 -12.10 -1.62
C CYS A 28 5.32 -12.30 -3.12
N ALA A 29 4.63 -13.22 -3.82
CA ALA A 29 4.77 -13.40 -5.27
C ALA A 29 4.17 -12.26 -6.10
N LEU A 30 3.40 -11.34 -5.48
CA LEU A 30 2.91 -10.12 -6.13
C LEU A 30 4.03 -9.15 -6.51
N PHE A 31 5.19 -9.25 -5.86
CA PHE A 31 6.35 -8.41 -6.13
C PHE A 31 7.20 -9.01 -7.27
N PRO A 32 8.02 -8.21 -7.98
CA PRO A 32 8.96 -8.73 -8.97
C PRO A 32 10.01 -9.68 -8.36
N GLU A 33 10.72 -10.39 -9.23
CA GLU A 33 11.87 -11.23 -8.86
C GLU A 33 12.95 -10.39 -8.16
N ASP A 34 13.53 -10.94 -7.09
CA ASP A 34 14.58 -10.30 -6.27
C ASP A 34 14.25 -8.89 -5.75
N TYR A 35 12.99 -8.47 -5.83
CA TYR A 35 12.57 -7.15 -5.38
C TYR A 35 12.73 -7.05 -3.85
N PRO A 36 13.40 -6.01 -3.32
CA PRO A 36 13.48 -5.79 -1.88
C PRO A 36 12.12 -5.31 -1.36
N ILE A 37 11.42 -6.17 -0.63
CA ILE A 37 10.12 -5.90 -0.03
C ILE A 37 10.32 -5.46 1.42
N PRO A 38 9.97 -4.21 1.79
CA PRO A 38 10.02 -3.79 3.18
C PRO A 38 9.14 -4.70 4.06
N LYS A 39 9.70 -5.21 5.16
CA LYS A 39 8.96 -6.12 6.07
C LYS A 39 7.73 -5.42 6.69
N ASP A 40 7.83 -4.11 6.94
CA ASP A 40 6.70 -3.31 7.44
C ASP A 40 5.59 -3.11 6.39
N ASP A 41 5.93 -3.06 5.09
CA ASP A 41 4.92 -3.02 4.02
C ASP A 41 4.13 -4.35 4.01
N LEU A 42 4.81 -5.50 4.10
CA LEU A 42 4.16 -6.81 4.20
C LEU A 42 3.22 -6.90 5.40
N ALA A 43 3.68 -6.43 6.58
CA ALA A 43 2.85 -6.41 7.78
C ALA A 43 1.57 -5.58 7.58
N CYS A 44 1.68 -4.40 6.96
CA CYS A 44 0.53 -3.56 6.66
C CYS A 44 -0.45 -4.24 5.69
N PHE A 45 0.07 -4.88 4.63
CA PHE A 45 -0.76 -5.56 3.64
C PHE A 45 -1.53 -6.75 4.25
N TRP A 46 -0.83 -7.61 5.01
CA TRP A 46 -1.45 -8.78 5.64
C TRP A 46 -2.47 -8.40 6.70
N MET A 47 -2.21 -7.33 7.46
CA MET A 47 -3.18 -6.77 8.39
C MET A 47 -4.44 -6.28 7.66
N CYS A 48 -4.29 -5.47 6.59
CA CYS A 48 -5.43 -4.90 5.86
C CYS A 48 -6.30 -5.95 5.15
N GLU A 49 -5.70 -7.07 4.77
CA GLU A 49 -6.38 -8.21 4.14
C GLU A 49 -6.90 -9.26 5.15
N ASN A 50 -6.81 -8.99 6.46
CA ASN A 50 -7.22 -9.92 7.52
C ASN A 50 -6.55 -11.31 7.41
N MET A 51 -5.27 -11.33 7.05
CA MET A 51 -4.46 -12.56 6.96
C MET A 51 -3.78 -12.92 8.30
N LEU A 52 -3.88 -12.01 9.26
CA LEU A 52 -3.36 -12.10 10.63
C LEU A 52 -4.51 -12.39 11.61
N ASP A 53 -4.20 -12.69 12.87
CA ASP A 53 -5.22 -12.68 13.92
C ASP A 53 -5.86 -11.29 14.09
N GLU A 54 -7.07 -11.25 14.66
CA GLU A 54 -7.72 -9.98 15.00
C GLU A 54 -6.95 -9.29 16.14
N HIS A 55 -6.17 -8.27 15.79
CA HIS A 55 -5.41 -7.46 16.74
C HIS A 55 -5.99 -6.07 16.92
N THR A 56 -5.92 -5.56 18.14
CA THR A 56 -6.38 -4.21 18.46
C THR A 56 -5.36 -3.14 18.04
N ASP A 57 -4.07 -3.40 18.21
CA ASP A 57 -2.99 -2.44 17.92
C ASP A 57 -2.09 -2.86 16.75
N LEU A 58 -1.35 -1.89 16.22
CA LEU A 58 -0.43 -2.09 15.09
C LEU A 58 0.82 -2.90 15.48
N GLU A 59 1.22 -2.90 16.75
CA GLU A 59 2.46 -3.53 17.22
C GLU A 59 2.32 -5.05 17.28
N GLU A 60 1.21 -5.56 17.82
CA GLU A 60 0.86 -6.98 17.82
C GLU A 60 0.75 -7.55 16.40
N ALA A 61 0.06 -6.83 15.50
CA ALA A 61 -0.03 -7.21 14.09
C ALA A 61 1.34 -7.23 13.41
N ARG A 62 2.23 -6.29 13.77
CA ARG A 62 3.60 -6.25 13.28
C ARG A 62 4.41 -7.44 13.82
N ASP A 63 4.33 -7.75 15.10
CA ASP A 63 5.05 -8.86 15.71
C ASP A 63 4.63 -10.22 15.11
N GLU A 64 3.31 -10.45 14.91
CA GLU A 64 2.83 -11.65 14.20
C GLU A 64 3.39 -11.69 12.77
N SER A 65 3.36 -10.57 12.06
CA SER A 65 3.90 -10.48 10.70
C SER A 65 5.40 -10.79 10.65
N TYR A 66 6.20 -10.27 11.58
CA TYR A 66 7.63 -10.55 11.65
C TYR A 66 7.91 -11.99 12.04
N HIS A 67 7.05 -12.61 12.86
CA HIS A 67 7.12 -14.04 13.14
C HIS A 67 6.86 -14.90 11.89
N ILE A 68 5.83 -14.55 11.10
CA ILE A 68 5.54 -15.20 9.82
C ILE A 68 6.72 -15.04 8.85
N ILE A 69 7.27 -13.83 8.72
CA ILE A 69 8.45 -13.56 7.88
C ILE A 69 9.64 -14.41 8.35
N GLY A 70 9.91 -14.45 9.66
CA GLY A 70 10.97 -15.28 10.23
C GLY A 70 10.79 -16.77 9.94
N THR A 71 9.55 -17.26 9.96
CA THR A 71 9.20 -18.64 9.57
C THR A 71 9.52 -18.90 8.09
N LEU A 72 9.18 -17.97 7.20
CA LEU A 72 9.46 -18.08 5.77
C LEU A 72 10.96 -18.01 5.46
N LEU A 73 11.71 -17.17 6.17
CA LEU A 73 13.18 -17.09 6.09
C LEU A 73 13.82 -18.40 6.53
N ASN A 74 13.40 -18.97 7.66
CA ASN A 74 13.91 -20.24 8.18
C ASN A 74 13.60 -21.43 7.26
N ALA A 75 12.49 -21.36 6.53
CA ALA A 75 12.13 -22.35 5.52
C ALA A 75 12.78 -22.12 4.14
N CYS A 76 13.65 -21.11 4.01
CA CYS A 76 14.25 -20.68 2.74
C CYS A 76 13.23 -20.33 1.64
N MET A 77 12.01 -19.94 2.04
CA MET A 77 10.95 -19.51 1.14
C MET A 77 11.03 -17.99 0.86
N LEU A 78 11.69 -17.26 1.75
CA LEU A 78 12.14 -15.89 1.56
C LEU A 78 13.63 -15.81 1.92
N GLU A 79 14.28 -14.75 1.45
CA GLU A 79 15.65 -14.40 1.79
C GLU A 79 15.69 -13.05 2.49
N ASP A 80 16.62 -12.91 3.44
CA ASP A 80 16.86 -11.63 4.08
C ASP A 80 17.63 -10.72 3.11
N SER A 81 17.19 -9.49 2.98
CA SER A 81 17.83 -8.47 2.16
C SER A 81 18.32 -7.34 3.06
N LYS A 82 19.11 -6.43 2.49
CA LYS A 82 19.61 -5.27 3.23
C LYS A 82 18.44 -4.40 3.71
N GLU A 83 18.68 -3.64 4.78
CA GLU A 83 17.79 -2.54 5.22
C GLU A 83 16.38 -2.98 5.66
N GLY A 84 16.27 -4.13 6.34
CA GLY A 84 14.97 -4.58 6.88
C GLY A 84 13.98 -5.03 5.82
N CYS A 85 14.47 -5.41 4.64
CA CYS A 85 13.67 -5.98 3.56
C CYS A 85 13.77 -7.51 3.52
N ALA A 86 12.76 -8.17 3.00
CA ALA A 86 12.82 -9.55 2.55
C ALA A 86 12.73 -9.60 1.02
N LYS A 87 13.21 -10.67 0.39
CA LYS A 87 13.03 -10.91 -1.05
C LYS A 87 12.67 -12.36 -1.32
N MET A 88 12.07 -12.62 -2.48
CA MET A 88 11.78 -13.97 -2.96
C MET A 88 12.66 -14.29 -4.16
N HIS A 89 13.41 -15.39 -4.06
CA HIS A 89 14.23 -15.90 -5.16
C HIS A 89 13.36 -16.28 -6.36
N ASP A 90 13.88 -16.10 -7.58
CA ASP A 90 13.15 -16.31 -8.84
C ASP A 90 12.44 -17.68 -8.95
N VAL A 91 13.12 -18.79 -8.70
CA VAL A 91 12.54 -20.15 -8.78
C VAL A 91 11.47 -20.38 -7.72
N VAL A 92 11.63 -19.83 -6.52
CA VAL A 92 10.63 -19.92 -5.44
C VAL A 92 9.40 -19.10 -5.81
N ARG A 93 9.61 -17.93 -6.40
CA ARG A 93 8.55 -17.07 -6.91
C ARG A 93 7.79 -17.72 -8.06
N ASP A 94 8.47 -18.35 -9.00
CA ASP A 94 7.84 -19.06 -10.10
C ASP A 94 6.94 -20.19 -9.60
N MET A 95 7.38 -20.94 -8.57
CA MET A 95 6.55 -21.92 -7.91
C MET A 95 5.34 -21.26 -7.21
N ALA A 96 5.53 -20.15 -6.50
CA ALA A 96 4.43 -19.43 -5.86
C ALA A 96 3.39 -18.93 -6.89
N LEU A 97 3.84 -18.40 -8.01
CA LEU A 97 2.97 -18.01 -9.13
C LEU A 97 2.26 -19.21 -9.75
N TRP A 98 2.95 -20.36 -9.89
CA TRP A 98 2.34 -21.61 -10.35
C TRP A 98 1.24 -22.11 -9.41
N LEU A 99 1.38 -21.88 -8.09
CA LEU A 99 0.35 -22.20 -7.09
C LEU A 99 -0.80 -21.18 -7.07
N ALA A 100 -0.53 -19.89 -7.25
CA ALA A 100 -1.52 -18.81 -7.06
C ALA A 100 -2.23 -18.36 -8.36
N CYS A 101 -1.64 -18.60 -9.53
CA CYS A 101 -2.22 -18.19 -10.82
C CYS A 101 -2.94 -19.33 -11.55
N ASP A 102 -2.74 -20.60 -11.16
CA ASP A 102 -3.37 -21.75 -11.82
C ASP A 102 -4.80 -21.95 -11.28
N PRO A 103 -5.85 -21.70 -12.10
CA PRO A 103 -7.24 -21.79 -11.64
C PRO A 103 -7.65 -23.19 -11.16
N LYS A 104 -6.89 -24.24 -11.53
CA LYS A 104 -7.17 -25.63 -11.11
C LYS A 104 -6.54 -25.99 -9.77
N LYS A 105 -5.57 -25.21 -9.30
CA LYS A 105 -4.77 -25.50 -8.10
C LYS A 105 -4.94 -24.48 -6.99
N ALA A 106 -5.40 -23.29 -7.35
CA ALA A 106 -5.29 -22.14 -6.49
C ALA A 106 -6.60 -21.88 -5.72
N GLU A 107 -6.54 -21.91 -4.39
CA GLU A 107 -7.56 -21.34 -3.50
C GLU A 107 -7.59 -19.79 -3.61
N GLU A 108 -6.47 -19.24 -4.07
CA GLU A 108 -6.21 -17.84 -4.36
C GLU A 108 -6.23 -17.59 -5.87
N SER A 109 -6.77 -16.48 -6.37
CA SER A 109 -6.81 -16.22 -7.82
C SER A 109 -6.01 -14.98 -8.15
N PHE A 110 -4.77 -15.14 -8.61
CA PHE A 110 -3.86 -14.01 -8.85
C PHE A 110 -3.71 -13.71 -10.34
N LEU A 111 -3.59 -12.41 -10.66
CA LEU A 111 -3.10 -11.91 -11.93
C LEU A 111 -1.82 -11.11 -11.70
N VAL A 112 -0.67 -11.76 -11.88
CA VAL A 112 0.64 -11.13 -11.69
C VAL A 112 1.33 -10.92 -13.03
N ARG A 113 1.67 -9.66 -13.31
CA ARG A 113 2.56 -9.21 -14.40
C ARG A 113 3.51 -8.14 -13.88
N ALA A 114 4.02 -8.32 -12.67
CA ALA A 114 4.98 -7.41 -12.06
C ALA A 114 6.35 -7.56 -12.72
N GLY A 115 6.99 -6.45 -13.11
CA GLY A 115 8.32 -6.48 -13.75
C GLY A 115 8.32 -7.08 -15.16
N ALA A 116 7.19 -7.04 -15.88
CA ALA A 116 7.02 -7.74 -17.16
C ALA A 116 7.19 -6.81 -18.38
N ASP A 117 7.77 -5.62 -18.19
CA ASP A 117 7.99 -4.60 -19.21
C ASP A 117 6.72 -4.20 -19.99
N LEU A 118 5.55 -4.27 -19.33
CA LEU A 118 4.27 -3.96 -19.97
C LEU A 118 4.16 -2.47 -20.32
N ILE A 119 3.78 -2.17 -21.56
CA ILE A 119 3.42 -0.81 -22.00
C ILE A 119 1.92 -0.57 -21.83
N GLU A 120 1.12 -1.63 -21.88
CA GLU A 120 -0.34 -1.61 -21.74
C GLU A 120 -0.78 -2.58 -20.65
N ALA A 121 -1.85 -2.24 -19.93
CA ALA A 121 -2.44 -3.14 -18.95
C ALA A 121 -3.10 -4.35 -19.64
N PRO A 122 -3.20 -5.51 -18.98
CA PRO A 122 -3.96 -6.63 -19.49
C PRO A 122 -5.42 -6.25 -19.76
N ILE A 123 -5.98 -6.72 -20.87
CA ILE A 123 -7.39 -6.52 -21.24
C ILE A 123 -8.33 -6.91 -20.08
N ALA A 124 -9.47 -6.21 -19.97
CA ALA A 124 -10.41 -6.31 -18.85
C ALA A 124 -10.84 -7.74 -18.52
N GLU A 125 -10.99 -8.61 -19.53
CA GLU A 125 -11.39 -10.01 -19.34
C GLU A 125 -10.41 -10.80 -18.47
N LYS A 126 -9.11 -10.49 -18.54
CA LYS A 126 -8.07 -11.21 -17.78
C LYS A 126 -8.13 -10.97 -16.27
N TRP A 127 -8.80 -9.90 -15.84
CA TRP A 127 -8.96 -9.56 -14.42
C TRP A 127 -10.13 -10.30 -13.77
N LYS A 128 -10.93 -11.01 -14.56
CA LYS A 128 -12.10 -11.74 -14.08
C LYS A 128 -11.66 -12.78 -13.05
N ASN A 129 -12.39 -12.84 -11.94
CA ASN A 129 -12.16 -13.73 -10.80
C ASN A 129 -10.88 -13.49 -9.99
N SER A 130 -10.03 -12.54 -10.39
CA SER A 130 -8.79 -12.26 -9.66
C SER A 130 -9.09 -11.63 -8.29
N LYS A 131 -8.56 -12.24 -7.23
CA LYS A 131 -8.52 -11.69 -5.87
C LYS A 131 -7.38 -10.70 -5.68
N ARG A 132 -6.23 -10.90 -6.34
CA ARG A 132 -5.09 -9.99 -6.27
C ARG A 132 -4.48 -9.77 -7.64
N VAL A 133 -4.24 -8.51 -7.96
CA VAL A 133 -3.66 -8.09 -9.23
C VAL A 133 -2.41 -7.28 -8.95
N SER A 134 -1.28 -7.67 -9.56
CA SER A 134 -0.05 -6.88 -9.51
C SER A 134 0.47 -6.61 -10.90
N LEU A 135 0.46 -5.33 -11.27
CA LEU A 135 1.02 -4.78 -12.50
C LEU A 135 2.14 -3.78 -12.18
N MET A 136 2.76 -3.90 -11.01
CA MET A 136 3.81 -3.00 -10.57
C MET A 136 5.10 -3.15 -11.39
N ALA A 137 5.96 -2.13 -11.36
CA ALA A 137 7.24 -2.13 -12.07
C ALA A 137 7.08 -2.41 -13.57
N ASN A 138 6.25 -1.63 -14.25
CA ASN A 138 6.03 -1.69 -15.69
C ASN A 138 6.09 -0.27 -16.29
N HIS A 139 5.74 -0.14 -17.58
CA HIS A 139 5.72 1.12 -18.32
C HIS A 139 4.30 1.58 -18.68
N ILE A 140 3.29 1.11 -17.93
CA ILE A 140 1.88 1.39 -18.22
C ILE A 140 1.61 2.87 -18.02
N LYS A 141 1.03 3.51 -19.04
CA LYS A 141 0.69 4.95 -19.02
C LYS A 141 -0.77 5.21 -18.75
N GLU A 142 -1.65 4.31 -19.19
CA GLU A 142 -3.09 4.53 -19.15
C GLU A 142 -3.81 3.24 -18.79
N LEU A 143 -4.85 3.37 -17.96
CA LEU A 143 -5.81 2.31 -17.69
C LEU A 143 -7.13 2.72 -18.36
N VAL A 144 -7.39 2.14 -19.55
CA VAL A 144 -8.44 2.59 -20.48
C VAL A 144 -9.65 1.65 -20.57
N GLU A 145 -9.57 0.46 -19.98
CA GLU A 145 -10.67 -0.49 -19.93
C GLU A 145 -11.25 -0.59 -18.51
N LYS A 146 -12.53 -0.98 -18.40
CA LYS A 146 -13.20 -1.22 -17.12
C LYS A 146 -13.24 -2.73 -16.81
N PRO A 147 -12.31 -3.27 -16.03
CA PRO A 147 -12.34 -4.68 -15.66
C PRO A 147 -13.49 -4.99 -14.70
N ASN A 148 -14.15 -6.13 -14.94
CA ASN A 148 -15.16 -6.68 -14.04
C ASN A 148 -14.49 -7.59 -13.00
N SER A 149 -14.13 -7.01 -11.84
CA SER A 149 -13.34 -7.68 -10.80
C SER A 149 -13.96 -7.54 -9.40
N PRO A 150 -15.16 -8.12 -9.17
CA PRO A 150 -15.90 -7.95 -7.92
C PRO A 150 -15.22 -8.61 -6.71
N TYR A 151 -14.27 -9.52 -6.94
CA TYR A 151 -13.56 -10.24 -5.88
C TYR A 151 -12.18 -9.64 -5.58
N LEU A 152 -11.79 -8.55 -6.25
CA LEU A 152 -10.47 -7.96 -6.09
C LEU A 152 -10.29 -7.37 -4.69
N LEU A 153 -9.23 -7.78 -4.00
CA LEU A 153 -8.81 -7.34 -2.67
C LEU A 153 -7.57 -6.45 -2.75
N THR A 154 -6.58 -6.81 -3.58
CA THR A 154 -5.34 -6.04 -3.78
C THR A 154 -5.12 -5.66 -5.22
N LEU A 155 -4.77 -4.39 -5.44
CA LEU A 155 -4.29 -3.87 -6.71
C LEU A 155 -2.97 -3.10 -6.54
N PHE A 156 -1.89 -3.66 -7.08
CA PHE A 156 -0.59 -2.99 -7.17
C PHE A 156 -0.35 -2.44 -8.56
N LEU A 157 -0.23 -1.11 -8.64
CA LEU A 157 0.12 -0.33 -9.83
C LEU A 157 1.40 0.50 -9.62
N ARG A 158 2.12 0.23 -8.51
CA ARG A 158 3.34 0.92 -8.09
C ARG A 158 4.40 0.94 -9.20
N SER A 159 5.17 2.03 -9.29
CA SER A 159 6.29 2.17 -10.23
C SER A 159 5.89 1.90 -11.67
N ASN A 160 4.96 2.71 -12.17
CA ASN A 160 4.55 2.78 -13.57
C ASN A 160 4.74 4.21 -14.09
N HIS A 161 4.25 4.48 -15.30
CA HIS A 161 4.20 5.82 -15.88
C HIS A 161 2.75 6.32 -15.98
N LEU A 162 1.88 5.93 -15.04
CA LEU A 162 0.46 6.22 -15.13
C LEU A 162 0.22 7.72 -15.21
N LYS A 163 -0.54 8.13 -16.22
CA LYS A 163 -0.99 9.50 -16.49
C LYS A 163 -2.49 9.63 -16.32
N MET A 164 -3.21 8.56 -16.69
CA MET A 164 -4.66 8.54 -16.74
C MET A 164 -5.20 7.20 -16.26
N ILE A 165 -6.23 7.28 -15.43
CA ILE A 165 -7.11 6.16 -15.09
C ILE A 165 -8.51 6.61 -15.50
N ILE A 166 -9.16 5.88 -16.41
CA ILE A 166 -10.47 6.30 -16.90
C ILE A 166 -11.52 6.34 -15.78
N THR A 167 -12.49 7.23 -15.92
CA THR A 167 -13.65 7.28 -15.02
C THR A 167 -14.36 5.94 -15.00
N GLY A 168 -14.56 5.41 -13.80
CA GLY A 168 -15.24 4.15 -13.58
C GLY A 168 -14.40 2.89 -13.80
N PHE A 169 -13.08 3.01 -13.91
CA PHE A 169 -12.16 1.87 -13.81
C PHE A 169 -12.44 1.01 -12.57
N PHE A 170 -12.79 1.65 -11.45
CA PHE A 170 -13.06 1.00 -10.16
C PHE A 170 -14.54 0.62 -9.92
N ASP A 171 -15.45 0.84 -10.88
CA ASP A 171 -16.90 0.67 -10.68
C ASP A 171 -17.28 -0.74 -10.20
N SER A 172 -16.51 -1.76 -10.60
CA SER A 172 -16.75 -3.17 -10.28
C SER A 172 -15.79 -3.72 -9.20
N MET A 173 -15.16 -2.86 -8.39
CA MET A 173 -14.10 -3.22 -7.44
C MET A 173 -14.43 -2.82 -5.98
N SER A 174 -15.68 -3.02 -5.54
CA SER A 174 -16.15 -2.57 -4.22
C SER A 174 -15.48 -3.25 -3.02
N ASN A 175 -14.73 -4.34 -3.24
CA ASN A 175 -14.08 -5.14 -2.20
C ASN A 175 -12.57 -4.87 -2.06
N VAL A 176 -12.01 -3.93 -2.84
CA VAL A 176 -10.57 -3.64 -2.77
C VAL A 176 -10.22 -3.09 -1.38
N LEU A 177 -9.27 -3.75 -0.74
CA LEU A 177 -8.73 -3.43 0.58
C LEU A 177 -7.40 -2.69 0.46
N VAL A 178 -6.58 -3.03 -0.54
CA VAL A 178 -5.25 -2.45 -0.76
C VAL A 178 -5.12 -1.90 -2.18
N LEU A 179 -4.80 -0.62 -2.28
CA LEU A 179 -4.49 0.07 -3.53
C LEU A 179 -3.14 0.79 -3.41
N ASP A 180 -2.17 0.37 -4.23
CA ASP A 180 -0.86 1.02 -4.33
C ASP A 180 -0.68 1.65 -5.71
N LEU A 181 -0.75 2.98 -5.74
CA LEU A 181 -0.51 3.84 -6.90
C LEU A 181 0.87 4.53 -6.83
N SER A 182 1.70 4.20 -5.83
CA SER A 182 2.93 4.93 -5.56
C SER A 182 3.93 4.91 -6.71
N ARG A 183 4.82 5.90 -6.75
CA ARG A 183 5.85 6.03 -7.80
C ARG A 183 5.26 6.12 -9.22
N ASN A 184 4.16 6.84 -9.36
CA ASN A 184 3.57 7.24 -10.64
C ASN A 184 3.64 8.77 -10.75
N MET A 185 4.83 9.30 -11.05
CA MET A 185 5.10 10.76 -11.02
C MET A 185 4.26 11.56 -12.03
N ASP A 186 3.78 10.93 -13.09
CA ASP A 186 2.93 11.57 -14.09
C ASP A 186 1.43 11.52 -13.73
N LEU A 187 1.03 10.80 -12.68
CA LEU A 187 -0.34 10.71 -12.22
C LEU A 187 -0.65 11.97 -11.41
N THR A 188 -1.34 12.93 -12.04
CA THR A 188 -1.58 14.26 -11.44
C THR A 188 -2.91 14.39 -10.72
N GLN A 189 -3.82 13.45 -10.92
CA GLN A 189 -5.16 13.45 -10.32
C GLN A 189 -5.60 12.00 -10.08
N LEU A 190 -6.41 11.78 -9.04
CA LEU A 190 -7.15 10.54 -8.87
C LEU A 190 -8.37 10.53 -9.80
N PRO A 191 -8.83 9.35 -10.26
CA PRO A 191 -10.02 9.27 -11.09
C PRO A 191 -11.28 9.68 -10.33
N VAL A 192 -12.28 10.17 -11.07
CA VAL A 192 -13.61 10.47 -10.51
C VAL A 192 -14.22 9.18 -9.95
N GLY A 193 -14.91 9.29 -8.81
CA GLY A 193 -15.63 8.18 -8.18
C GLY A 193 -14.86 7.45 -7.08
N VAL A 194 -13.84 8.07 -6.48
CA VAL A 194 -13.10 7.50 -5.32
C VAL A 194 -14.01 7.15 -4.13
N SER A 195 -15.19 7.75 -4.02
CA SER A 195 -16.19 7.40 -3.01
C SER A 195 -16.69 5.96 -3.12
N SER A 196 -16.48 5.29 -4.25
CA SER A 196 -16.82 3.87 -4.46
C SER A 196 -15.88 2.89 -3.75
N TRP A 197 -14.70 3.34 -3.28
CA TRP A 197 -13.69 2.49 -2.64
C TRP A 197 -14.03 2.17 -1.18
N VAL A 198 -15.29 1.85 -0.88
CA VAL A 198 -15.87 1.78 0.47
C VAL A 198 -15.20 0.76 1.39
N SER A 199 -14.55 -0.26 0.84
CA SER A 199 -13.83 -1.30 1.58
C SER A 199 -12.36 -0.97 1.83
N LEU A 200 -11.83 0.07 1.17
CA LEU A 200 -10.39 0.36 1.13
C LEU A 200 -9.85 0.63 2.53
N GLN A 201 -8.77 -0.08 2.87
CA GLN A 201 -8.06 0.04 4.13
C GLN A 201 -6.66 0.63 3.93
N HIS A 202 -6.01 0.33 2.81
CA HIS A 202 -4.66 0.80 2.51
C HIS A 202 -4.62 1.55 1.18
N LEU A 203 -4.27 2.84 1.23
CA LEU A 203 -4.06 3.69 0.06
C LEU A 203 -2.64 4.27 0.06
N ASN A 204 -1.84 3.94 -0.96
CA ASN A 204 -0.52 4.51 -1.15
C ASN A 204 -0.44 5.34 -2.44
N LEU A 205 -0.22 6.64 -2.26
CA LEU A 205 -0.09 7.68 -3.28
C LEU A 205 1.32 8.30 -3.26
N SER A 206 2.26 7.75 -2.48
CA SER A 206 3.61 8.33 -2.34
C SER A 206 4.33 8.43 -3.68
N HIS A 207 5.16 9.45 -3.85
CA HIS A 207 5.88 9.72 -5.10
C HIS A 207 4.95 9.76 -6.34
N THR A 208 3.79 10.39 -6.21
CA THR A 208 2.91 10.69 -7.36
C THR A 208 2.98 12.17 -7.72
N GLY A 209 2.45 12.52 -8.89
CA GLY A 209 2.30 13.90 -9.33
C GLY A 209 1.01 14.58 -8.84
N ILE A 210 0.27 13.93 -7.93
CA ILE A 210 -1.08 14.35 -7.53
C ILE A 210 -1.05 15.76 -6.96
N ARG A 211 -1.94 16.61 -7.48
CA ARG A 211 -2.05 18.02 -7.07
C ARG A 211 -3.11 18.28 -6.01
N GLU A 212 -4.18 17.51 -6.04
CA GLU A 212 -5.32 17.66 -5.13
C GLU A 212 -5.85 16.29 -4.73
N LEU A 213 -6.22 16.14 -3.46
CA LEU A 213 -6.98 15.00 -2.99
C LEU A 213 -8.48 15.30 -3.14
N PRO A 214 -9.27 14.46 -3.83
CA PRO A 214 -10.72 14.67 -3.95
C PRO A 214 -11.39 14.60 -2.58
N ILE A 215 -12.29 15.55 -2.28
CA ILE A 215 -13.02 15.64 -0.99
C ILE A 215 -13.85 14.38 -0.72
N GLU A 216 -14.22 13.64 -1.76
CA GLU A 216 -14.92 12.36 -1.73
C GLU A 216 -14.13 11.27 -1.00
N LEU A 217 -12.81 11.40 -0.84
CA LEU A 217 -12.02 10.47 -0.02
C LEU A 217 -12.52 10.42 1.43
N LYS A 218 -13.23 11.44 1.94
CA LYS A 218 -13.85 11.40 3.26
C LYS A 218 -14.85 10.25 3.46
N CYS A 219 -15.32 9.64 2.36
CA CYS A 219 -16.22 8.49 2.37
C CYS A 219 -15.49 7.18 2.75
N LEU A 220 -14.15 7.15 2.72
CA LEU A 220 -13.34 5.97 3.02
C LEU A 220 -13.23 5.72 4.54
N LYS A 221 -14.34 5.35 5.17
CA LYS A 221 -14.43 5.18 6.63
C LYS A 221 -13.62 4.01 7.19
N ARG A 222 -13.17 3.11 6.33
CA ARG A 222 -12.37 1.93 6.68
C ARG A 222 -10.87 2.14 6.44
N LEU A 223 -10.45 3.31 5.97
CA LEU A 223 -9.05 3.60 5.70
C LEU A 223 -8.23 3.57 7.00
N THR A 224 -7.25 2.68 7.05
CA THR A 224 -6.33 2.48 8.19
C THR A 224 -4.90 2.92 7.84
N TYR A 225 -4.53 2.88 6.56
CA TYR A 225 -3.22 3.29 6.06
C TYR A 225 -3.37 4.27 4.90
N LEU A 226 -2.77 5.44 5.04
CA LEU A 226 -2.72 6.48 4.02
C LEU A 226 -1.28 7.00 3.92
N ASN A 227 -0.70 6.89 2.73
CA ASN A 227 0.63 7.41 2.45
C ASN A 227 0.59 8.31 1.21
N PHE A 228 1.04 9.54 1.35
CA PHE A 228 1.30 10.47 0.25
C PHE A 228 2.64 11.19 0.42
N GLU A 229 3.61 10.53 1.08
CA GLU A 229 4.99 11.00 1.19
C GLU A 229 5.59 11.28 -0.18
N TYR A 230 6.41 12.32 -0.27
CA TYR A 230 7.08 12.72 -1.52
C TYR A 230 6.13 13.07 -2.68
N THR A 231 4.85 13.33 -2.41
CA THR A 231 3.91 13.93 -3.37
C THR A 231 4.09 15.44 -3.38
N MET A 232 5.22 15.89 -3.92
CA MET A 232 5.72 17.28 -3.83
C MET A 232 4.88 18.31 -4.61
N LYS A 233 3.92 17.86 -5.43
CA LYS A 233 3.02 18.73 -6.21
C LYS A 233 1.66 18.92 -5.55
N LEU A 234 1.43 18.34 -4.37
CA LEU A 234 0.16 18.40 -3.66
C LEU A 234 -0.07 19.81 -3.09
N ASP A 235 -1.02 20.56 -3.63
CA ASP A 235 -1.20 21.98 -3.30
C ASP A 235 -1.65 22.19 -1.84
N SER A 236 -2.86 21.75 -1.51
CA SER A 236 -3.40 21.76 -0.16
C SER A 236 -4.30 20.55 0.08
N LEU A 237 -4.50 20.20 1.36
CA LEU A 237 -5.46 19.19 1.75
C LEU A 237 -6.84 19.85 1.87
N PRO A 238 -7.91 19.25 1.35
CA PRO A 238 -9.26 19.74 1.62
C PRO A 238 -9.52 19.78 3.14
N PRO A 239 -10.15 20.83 3.67
CA PRO A 239 -10.46 20.89 5.10
C PRO A 239 -11.28 19.67 5.54
N THR A 240 -10.99 19.19 6.75
CA THR A 240 -11.60 18.02 7.41
C THR A 240 -11.30 16.66 6.77
N ILE A 241 -10.40 16.60 5.78
CA ILE A 241 -10.16 15.35 5.06
C ILE A 241 -9.51 14.30 5.95
N LEU A 242 -8.48 14.67 6.72
CA LEU A 242 -7.73 13.73 7.55
C LEU A 242 -8.57 13.29 8.74
N SER A 243 -9.13 14.24 9.48
CA SER A 243 -10.01 14.00 10.63
C SER A 243 -11.26 13.17 10.29
N SER A 244 -11.63 13.06 9.00
CA SER A 244 -12.71 12.19 8.55
C SER A 244 -12.38 10.69 8.56
N PHE A 245 -11.09 10.32 8.62
CA PHE A 245 -10.59 8.95 8.65
C PHE A 245 -10.56 8.40 10.08
N SER A 246 -11.72 8.04 10.61
CA SER A 246 -11.86 7.62 12.01
C SER A 246 -11.09 6.35 12.38
N MET A 247 -10.71 5.51 11.42
CA MET A 247 -9.99 4.25 11.65
C MET A 247 -8.49 4.33 11.29
N GLN A 248 -7.98 5.53 11.01
CA GLN A 248 -6.60 5.72 10.55
C GLN A 248 -5.60 5.27 11.63
N LYS A 249 -4.76 4.29 11.30
CA LYS A 249 -3.65 3.81 12.13
C LYS A 249 -2.29 4.32 11.66
N VAL A 250 -2.12 4.47 10.35
CA VAL A 250 -0.86 4.90 9.72
C VAL A 250 -1.11 6.08 8.79
N LEU A 251 -0.53 7.24 9.10
CA LEU A 251 -0.54 8.43 8.24
C LEU A 251 0.89 8.83 7.90
N ARG A 252 1.20 8.89 6.60
CA ARG A 252 2.53 9.21 6.10
C ARG A 252 2.47 10.39 5.12
N MET A 253 3.11 11.50 5.50
CA MET A 253 3.04 12.78 4.78
C MET A 253 4.31 13.64 4.87
N VAL A 254 5.48 13.02 5.04
CA VAL A 254 6.78 13.71 4.89
C VAL A 254 7.03 14.11 3.43
N ASN A 255 7.62 15.28 3.22
CA ASN A 255 7.97 15.83 1.91
C ASN A 255 6.80 15.87 0.94
N SER A 256 5.58 16.05 1.46
CA SER A 256 4.40 16.27 0.64
C SER A 256 4.11 17.77 0.50
N GLY A 257 3.60 18.11 -0.69
CA GLY A 257 3.20 19.44 -1.07
C GLY A 257 4.28 20.39 -1.56
N THR A 258 3.82 21.54 -2.07
CA THR A 258 4.66 22.49 -2.81
C THR A 258 5.65 23.20 -1.90
N SER A 259 6.88 23.38 -2.39
CA SER A 259 8.03 23.92 -1.65
C SER A 259 7.89 25.38 -1.22
N ASP A 260 6.95 26.14 -1.82
CA ASP A 260 7.14 27.57 -1.93
C ASP A 260 6.44 28.43 -0.88
N ASP A 261 5.29 28.05 -0.29
CA ASP A 261 4.72 28.81 0.85
C ASP A 261 3.40 28.26 1.46
N ARG A 262 3.07 26.98 1.25
CA ARG A 262 1.84 26.41 1.82
C ARG A 262 2.17 25.15 2.58
N ASN A 263 2.11 25.23 3.91
CA ASN A 263 1.86 24.06 4.73
C ASN A 263 0.56 23.40 4.21
N HIS A 264 0.43 22.08 4.29
CA HIS A 264 -0.84 21.41 3.98
C HIS A 264 -2.03 21.95 4.78
N PHE A 265 -1.73 22.71 5.83
CA PHE A 265 -2.66 23.33 6.73
C PHE A 265 -2.52 24.85 6.59
N ASP A 266 -3.64 25.53 6.34
CA ASP A 266 -3.73 26.98 6.16
C ASP A 266 -3.14 27.76 7.36
N ASP A 267 -3.22 27.17 8.56
CA ASP A 267 -2.50 27.58 9.76
C ASP A 267 -2.26 26.39 10.71
N GLU A 268 -1.52 26.62 11.79
CA GLU A 268 -1.15 25.59 12.78
C GLU A 268 -2.37 25.00 13.51
N LYS A 269 -3.44 25.78 13.66
CA LYS A 269 -4.65 25.34 14.33
C LYS A 269 -5.36 24.31 13.46
N ALA A 270 -5.43 24.52 12.15
CA ALA A 270 -5.98 23.56 11.21
C ALA A 270 -5.24 22.21 11.24
N MET A 271 -3.91 22.22 11.35
CA MET A 271 -3.11 20.98 11.51
C MET A 271 -3.50 20.21 12.77
N VAL A 272 -3.56 20.90 13.90
CA VAL A 272 -3.87 20.28 15.18
C VAL A 272 -5.30 19.74 15.18
N GLU A 273 -6.27 20.45 14.61
CA GLU A 273 -7.66 20.01 14.50
C GLU A 273 -7.78 18.73 13.65
N GLU A 274 -7.09 18.68 12.51
CA GLU A 274 -7.07 17.51 11.63
C GLU A 274 -6.46 16.28 12.33
N LEU A 275 -5.29 16.45 12.95
CA LEU A 275 -4.59 15.35 13.63
C LEU A 275 -5.30 14.90 14.91
N HIS A 276 -5.97 15.80 15.65
CA HIS A 276 -6.74 15.44 16.85
C HIS A 276 -7.91 14.50 16.52
N GLY A 277 -8.48 14.60 15.31
CA GLY A 277 -9.52 13.69 14.84
C GLY A 277 -9.08 12.23 14.73
N LEU A 278 -7.77 11.97 14.60
CA LEU A 278 -7.19 10.65 14.35
C LEU A 278 -6.90 9.89 15.64
N LYS A 279 -7.97 9.45 16.32
CA LYS A 279 -7.88 8.83 17.66
C LYS A 279 -7.17 7.48 17.73
N HIS A 280 -7.05 6.80 16.59
CA HIS A 280 -6.46 5.45 16.48
C HIS A 280 -5.09 5.45 15.80
N LEU A 281 -4.47 6.63 15.65
CA LEU A 281 -3.22 6.79 14.94
C LEU A 281 -2.05 6.23 15.76
N ASP A 282 -1.33 5.26 15.20
CA ASP A 282 -0.19 4.57 15.81
C ASP A 282 1.15 4.95 15.13
N TYR A 283 1.08 5.35 13.86
CA TYR A 283 2.24 5.69 13.05
C TYR A 283 2.00 6.98 12.27
N LEU A 284 2.80 8.01 12.55
CA LEU A 284 2.74 9.31 11.89
C LEU A 284 4.12 9.73 11.37
N THR A 285 4.15 10.15 10.11
CA THR A 285 5.28 10.91 9.55
C THR A 285 4.77 12.22 8.96
N LEU A 286 5.44 13.33 9.27
CA LEU A 286 5.05 14.66 8.79
C LEU A 286 6.24 15.62 8.68
N ASP A 287 6.05 16.66 7.88
CA ASP A 287 6.89 17.86 7.89
C ASP A 287 6.40 18.84 8.96
N ILE A 288 7.32 19.47 9.69
CA ILE A 288 7.07 20.67 10.48
C ILE A 288 7.96 21.80 9.95
N ARG A 289 7.32 22.90 9.52
CA ARG A 289 7.98 24.01 8.81
C ARG A 289 8.07 25.31 9.61
N SER A 290 7.51 25.37 10.81
CA SER A 290 7.58 26.55 11.70
C SER A 290 7.89 26.16 13.14
N THR A 291 8.51 27.08 13.87
CA THR A 291 8.85 26.93 15.30
C THR A 291 7.61 26.87 16.19
N SER A 292 6.60 27.66 15.88
CA SER A 292 5.31 27.66 16.58
C SER A 292 4.54 26.35 16.36
N CYS A 293 4.57 25.79 15.15
CA CYS A 293 3.98 24.48 14.84
C CYS A 293 4.71 23.37 15.61
N PHE A 294 6.04 23.44 15.69
CA PHE A 294 6.83 22.53 16.51
C PHE A 294 6.48 22.63 18.00
N GLN A 295 6.35 23.82 18.57
CA GLN A 295 5.98 23.99 19.99
C GLN A 295 4.59 23.42 20.31
N ASN A 296 3.62 23.63 19.43
CA ASN A 296 2.27 23.08 19.56
C ASN A 296 2.26 21.55 19.41
N PHE A 297 3.00 21.04 18.42
CA PHE A 297 3.21 19.61 18.22
C PHE A 297 3.83 18.94 19.46
N VAL A 298 4.88 19.54 20.02
CA VAL A 298 5.54 19.08 21.26
C VAL A 298 4.67 19.34 22.50
N SER A 299 3.55 20.05 22.40
CA SER A 299 2.60 20.14 23.52
C SER A 299 1.51 19.07 23.45
N ASN A 300 1.31 18.43 22.28
CA ASN A 300 0.26 17.45 22.05
C ASN A 300 0.74 16.01 22.35
N LYS A 301 0.19 15.40 23.42
CA LYS A 301 0.57 14.05 23.86
C LYS A 301 0.19 12.95 22.87
N LEU A 302 -0.97 13.05 22.20
CA LEU A 302 -1.42 12.03 21.24
C LEU A 302 -0.47 11.97 20.05
N VAL A 303 -0.18 13.13 19.46
CA VAL A 303 0.68 13.25 18.29
C VAL A 303 2.10 12.76 18.58
N LYS A 304 2.63 13.03 19.78
CA LYS A 304 3.95 12.52 20.20
C LYS A 304 4.04 11.01 20.22
N CYS A 305 3.04 10.31 20.77
CA CYS A 305 3.11 8.87 20.98
C CYS A 305 3.14 8.09 19.65
N CYS A 306 2.46 8.62 18.62
CA CYS A 306 2.36 7.98 17.31
C CYS A 306 3.38 8.48 16.28
N THR A 307 4.14 9.55 16.56
CA THR A 307 5.15 10.05 15.62
C THR A 307 6.34 9.10 15.53
N ARG A 308 6.71 8.73 14.30
CA ARG A 308 7.82 7.80 14.00
C ARG A 308 8.91 8.43 13.14
N ALA A 309 8.57 9.39 12.30
CA ALA A 309 9.55 10.24 11.62
C ALA A 309 9.05 11.68 11.61
N LEU A 310 9.98 12.61 11.84
CA LEU A 310 9.70 14.04 11.83
C LEU A 310 10.76 14.72 10.97
N HIS A 311 10.32 15.44 9.95
CA HIS A 311 11.21 16.23 9.10
C HIS A 311 11.02 17.72 9.41
N LEU A 312 12.10 18.37 9.84
CA LEU A 312 12.10 19.80 10.17
C LEU A 312 12.60 20.58 8.96
N MET A 313 11.74 21.39 8.35
CA MET A 313 12.10 22.22 7.19
C MET A 313 12.35 23.67 7.63
N GLY A 314 13.30 24.36 7.00
CA GLY A 314 13.58 25.78 7.25
C GLY A 314 14.42 26.07 8.50
N TYR A 315 15.07 25.06 9.08
CA TYR A 315 16.10 25.23 10.10
C TYR A 315 17.46 25.03 9.46
N ASP A 316 18.17 26.13 9.17
CA ASP A 316 19.61 26.08 9.00
C ASP A 316 20.20 25.73 10.37
N LEU A 317 20.66 24.48 10.53
CA LEU A 317 21.40 24.01 11.72
C LEU A 317 22.85 24.49 11.68
#